data_AF-A0A843KEH8-F1
#
_entry.id   AF-A0A843KEH8-F1
#
_cell.length_a   1.000
_cell.length_b   1.000
_cell.length_c   1.000
_cell.angle_alpha   90.00
_cell.angle_beta   90.00
_cell.angle_gamma   90.00
#
_symmetry.space_group_name_H-M   'P 1'
#
loop_
_entity.id
_entity.type
_entity.pdbx_description
1 polymer ?
#
loop_
_entity_poly.entity_id
_entity_poly.type
_entity_poly.pdbx_seq_one_letter_code
_entity_poly.pdbx_strand_id
1 'polypeptide(L)'
;MSELRELVVNKEDYLAFLSQRLRLKGSCQREIEDVSFPFLFASGSEMLRTYILGQSDFTATLPDRYKLPDRGFIWYLFSQSVREISVMPDRVMIKYELKDEYRKPFKQFYL
;
A
#
# COMPACT_ATOMS: atom_id res chain seq x y z
N MET A 1 -22.31 9.54 -2.24
CA MET A 1 -22.00 9.15 -0.85
C MET A 1 -20.79 8.27 -0.89
N SER A 2 -19.75 8.59 -0.11
CA SER A 2 -18.56 7.75 -0.09
C SER A 2 -18.80 6.56 0.83
N GLU A 3 -18.43 5.37 0.36
CA GLU A 3 -18.62 4.10 1.05
C GLU A 3 -17.33 3.71 1.75
N LEU A 4 -17.45 3.29 3.02
CA LEU A 4 -16.32 2.76 3.78
C LEU A 4 -15.91 1.42 3.19
N ARG A 5 -14.66 1.34 2.73
CA ARG A 5 -14.06 0.12 2.18
C ARG A 5 -13.10 -0.49 3.17
N GLU A 6 -12.99 -1.81 3.14
CA GLU A 6 -12.04 -2.58 3.92
C GLU A 6 -11.11 -3.35 2.99
N LEU A 7 -9.80 -3.17 3.17
CA LEU A 7 -8.75 -3.93 2.51
C LEU A 7 -8.06 -4.81 3.54
N VAL A 8 -7.97 -6.10 3.26
CA VAL A 8 -7.22 -7.08 4.06
C VAL A 8 -6.06 -7.59 3.23
N VAL A 9 -4.85 -7.44 3.74
CA VAL A 9 -3.60 -7.95 3.15
C VAL A 9 -3.08 -9.07 4.04
N ASN A 10 -3.06 -10.29 3.54
CA ASN A 10 -2.51 -11.44 4.26
C ASN A 10 -1.04 -11.66 3.91
N LYS A 11 -0.29 -12.25 4.84
CA LYS A 11 1.14 -12.51 4.67
C LYS A 11 1.41 -13.47 3.52
N GLU A 12 0.59 -14.52 3.38
CA GLU A 12 0.73 -15.52 2.32
C GLU A 12 0.60 -14.89 0.93
N ASP A 13 -0.45 -14.09 0.71
CA ASP A 13 -0.69 -13.40 -0.57
C ASP A 13 0.44 -12.41 -0.90
N TYR A 14 0.93 -11.70 0.12
CA TYR A 14 2.06 -10.78 -0.04
C TYR A 14 3.37 -11.51 -0.38
N LEU A 15 3.65 -12.65 0.26
CA LEU A 15 4.83 -13.47 -0.04
C LEU A 15 4.77 -14.06 -1.45
N ALA A 16 3.58 -14.49 -1.89
CA ALA A 16 3.36 -14.94 -3.26
C ALA A 16 3.64 -13.82 -4.27
N PHE A 17 3.14 -12.60 -4.00
CA PHE A 17 3.44 -11.42 -4.81
C PHE A 17 4.95 -11.11 -4.87
N LEU A 18 5.65 -11.13 -3.74
CA LEU A 18 7.09 -10.90 -3.71
C LEU A 18 7.86 -11.96 -4.48
N SER A 19 7.47 -13.22 -4.36
CA SER A 19 8.11 -14.34 -5.06
C SER A 19 8.01 -14.17 -6.58
N GLN A 20 6.84 -13.76 -7.09
CA GLN A 20 6.64 -13.45 -8.50
C GLN A 20 7.43 -12.22 -8.95
N ARG A 21 7.42 -11.15 -8.15
CA ARG A 21 8.02 -9.86 -8.50
C ARG A 21 9.55 -9.87 -8.44
N LEU A 22 10.11 -10.53 -7.44
CA LEU A 22 11.55 -10.53 -7.16
C LEU A 22 12.26 -11.78 -7.71
N ARG A 23 11.52 -12.78 -8.20
CA ARG A 23 12.06 -14.04 -8.75
C ARG A 23 13.08 -14.71 -7.81
N LEU A 24 12.82 -14.65 -6.51
CA LEU A 24 13.76 -15.09 -5.48
C LEU A 24 13.94 -16.61 -5.50
N LYS A 25 15.13 -17.07 -5.09
CA LYS A 25 15.47 -18.49 -4.94
C LYS A 25 16.29 -18.70 -3.67
N GLY A 26 16.15 -19.86 -3.05
CA GLY A 26 17.03 -20.30 -1.96
C GLY A 26 16.89 -19.45 -0.69
N SER A 27 18.01 -19.03 -0.11
CA SER A 27 18.08 -18.34 1.19
C SER A 27 17.36 -17.00 1.22
N CYS A 28 17.40 -16.22 0.13
CA CYS A 28 16.77 -14.91 0.06
C CYS A 28 15.24 -14.98 0.19
N GLN A 29 14.62 -16.10 -0.17
CA GLN A 29 13.18 -16.29 0.01
C GLN A 29 12.84 -16.43 1.51
N ARG A 30 13.62 -17.22 2.25
CA ARG A 30 13.42 -17.46 3.69
C ARG A 30 13.57 -16.19 4.52
N GLU A 31 14.58 -15.37 4.20
CA GLU A 31 14.79 -14.10 4.91
C GLU A 31 13.59 -13.16 4.81
N ILE A 32 12.89 -13.15 3.67
CA ILE A 32 11.66 -12.36 3.50
C ILE A 32 10.48 -12.96 4.27
N GLU A 33 10.38 -14.29 4.30
CA GLU A 33 9.34 -15.00 5.06
C GLU A 33 9.41 -14.69 6.56
N ASP A 34 10.61 -14.43 7.09
CA ASP A 34 10.83 -14.11 8.51
C ASP A 34 10.44 -12.66 8.88
N VAL A 35 10.31 -11.76 7.90
CA VAL A 35 9.94 -10.36 8.17
C VAL A 35 8.44 -10.26 8.47
N SER A 36 8.10 -9.61 9.58
CA SER A 36 6.71 -9.38 9.99
C SER A 36 6.14 -8.08 9.41
N PHE A 37 4.81 -8.04 9.21
CA PHE A 37 4.15 -6.84 8.72
C PHE A 37 4.31 -5.60 9.61
N PRO A 38 4.31 -5.68 10.96
CA PRO A 38 4.59 -4.51 11.80
C PRO A 38 5.90 -3.83 11.44
N PHE A 39 6.96 -4.60 11.21
CA PHE A 39 8.25 -4.06 10.81
C PHE A 39 8.20 -3.45 9.40
N LEU A 40 7.64 -4.17 8.41
CA LEU A 40 7.51 -3.67 7.03
C LEU A 40 6.70 -2.38 6.94
N PHE A 41 5.63 -2.29 7.74
CA PHE A 41 4.77 -1.12 7.80
C PHE A 41 5.49 0.06 8.44
N ALA A 42 6.10 -0.13 9.62
CA ALA A 42 6.80 0.93 10.36
C ALA A 42 8.03 1.46 9.61
N SER A 43 8.78 0.58 8.92
CA SER A 43 9.93 0.96 8.09
C SER A 43 9.54 1.71 6.81
N GLY A 44 8.25 1.74 6.45
CA GLY A 44 7.78 2.39 5.23
C GLY A 44 8.12 1.63 3.96
N SER A 45 8.19 0.30 4.01
CA SER A 45 8.52 -0.58 2.88
C SER A 45 7.77 -0.20 1.61
N GLU A 46 8.53 0.17 0.57
CA GLU A 46 7.96 0.54 -0.74
C GLU A 46 7.23 -0.64 -1.40
N MET A 47 7.72 -1.87 -1.19
CA MET A 47 7.08 -3.07 -1.71
C MET A 47 5.73 -3.33 -1.05
N LEU A 48 5.63 -3.16 0.28
CA LEU A 48 4.35 -3.30 0.97
C LEU A 48 3.37 -2.21 0.54
N ARG A 49 3.82 -0.95 0.44
CA ARG A 49 2.99 0.16 -0.05
C ARG A 49 2.49 -0.07 -1.47
N THR A 50 3.38 -0.53 -2.36
CA THR A 50 3.04 -0.93 -3.73
C THR A 50 1.96 -1.99 -3.74
N TYR A 51 2.13 -3.03 -2.92
CA TYR A 51 1.18 -4.13 -2.86
C TYR A 51 -0.19 -3.66 -2.37
N ILE A 52 -0.23 -2.89 -1.27
CA ILE A 52 -1.45 -2.29 -0.73
C ILE A 52 -2.17 -1.46 -1.80
N LEU A 53 -1.45 -0.57 -2.50
CA LEU A 53 -2.05 0.26 -3.55
C LEU A 53 -2.59 -0.57 -4.73
N GLY A 54 -1.89 -1.64 -5.10
CA GLY A 54 -2.31 -2.55 -6.17
C GLY A 54 -3.51 -3.42 -5.80
N GLN A 55 -3.69 -3.76 -4.52
CA GLN A 55 -4.85 -4.49 -4.03
C GLN A 55 -6.04 -3.57 -3.69
N SER A 56 -5.79 -2.28 -3.49
CA SER A 56 -6.85 -1.30 -3.26
C SER A 56 -7.52 -0.88 -4.57
N ASP A 57 -8.81 -0.60 -4.52
CA ASP A 57 -9.53 0.04 -5.63
C ASP A 57 -9.18 1.52 -5.80
N PHE A 58 -8.32 2.07 -4.93
CA PHE A 58 -8.02 3.49 -4.87
C PHE A 58 -7.46 4.01 -6.20
N THR A 59 -6.48 3.29 -6.77
CA THR A 59 -5.81 3.74 -8.00
C THR A 59 -6.73 3.70 -9.21
N ALA A 60 -7.63 2.71 -9.29
CA ALA A 60 -8.61 2.58 -10.35
C ALA A 60 -9.70 3.66 -10.30
N THR A 61 -10.04 4.11 -9.09
CA THR A 61 -11.10 5.10 -8.84
C THR A 61 -10.59 6.54 -8.79
N LEU A 62 -9.27 6.73 -8.80
CA LEU A 62 -8.65 8.06 -8.70
C LEU A 62 -8.91 8.88 -9.98
N PRO A 63 -9.43 10.12 -9.89
CA PRO A 63 -9.61 10.98 -11.06
C PRO A 63 -8.30 11.25 -11.81
N ASP A 64 -8.36 11.38 -13.14
CA ASP A 64 -7.16 11.53 -13.99
C ASP A 64 -6.26 12.71 -13.59
N ARG A 65 -6.84 13.79 -13.05
CA ARG A 65 -6.10 14.96 -12.52
C ARG A 65 -5.12 14.62 -11.38
N TYR A 66 -5.26 13.45 -10.77
CA TYR A 66 -4.42 12.92 -9.70
C TYR A 66 -3.64 11.66 -10.13
N LYS A 67 -3.81 11.14 -11.34
CA LYS A 67 -3.03 10.01 -11.85
C LYS A 67 -1.64 10.51 -12.27
N LEU A 68 -0.70 10.53 -11.33
CA LEU A 68 0.72 10.75 -11.59
C LEU A 68 1.47 9.40 -11.56
N PRO A 69 2.59 9.26 -12.30
CA PRO A 69 3.37 8.02 -12.29
C PRO A 69 4.10 7.77 -10.96
N ASP A 70 4.19 8.79 -10.09
CA ASP A 70 4.91 8.70 -8.82
C ASP A 70 4.09 7.95 -7.75
N ARG A 71 4.67 6.84 -7.26
CA ARG A 71 4.03 5.98 -6.26
C ARG A 71 3.99 6.59 -4.87
N GLY A 72 4.99 7.40 -4.51
CA GLY A 72 4.99 8.16 -3.26
C GLY A 72 3.85 9.18 -3.24
N PHE A 73 3.62 9.85 -4.37
CA PHE A 73 2.48 10.75 -4.55
C PHE A 73 1.14 10.01 -4.39
N ILE A 74 0.95 8.88 -5.08
CA ILE A 74 -0.28 8.09 -4.97
C ILE A 74 -0.49 7.59 -3.52
N TRP A 75 0.58 7.12 -2.86
CA TRP A 75 0.54 6.71 -1.46
C TRP A 75 0.09 7.85 -0.54
N TYR A 76 0.61 9.06 -0.77
CA TYR A 76 0.19 10.25 -0.02
C TYR A 76 -1.30 10.55 -0.22
N LEU A 77 -1.83 10.45 -1.45
CA LEU A 77 -3.26 10.63 -1.68
C LEU A 77 -4.09 9.54 -0.97
N PHE A 78 -3.66 8.28 -1.08
CA PHE A 78 -4.34 7.16 -0.41
C PHE A 78 -4.38 7.35 1.10
N SER A 79 -3.30 7.82 1.71
CA SER A 79 -3.24 8.09 3.15
C SER A 79 -4.31 9.07 3.64
N GLN A 80 -4.77 9.99 2.78
CA GLN A 80 -5.84 10.92 3.12
C GLN A 80 -7.21 10.23 3.19
N SER A 81 -7.40 9.11 2.50
CA SER A 81 -8.62 8.28 2.53
C SER A 81 -8.67 7.32 3.70
N VAL A 82 -7.53 7.01 4.32
CA VAL A 82 -7.45 6.03 5.41
C VAL A 82 -8.15 6.56 6.66
N ARG A 83 -8.98 5.70 7.28
CA ARG A 83 -9.67 5.94 8.55
C ARG A 83 -9.04 5.15 9.69
N GLU A 84 -8.65 3.91 9.42
CA GLU A 84 -8.12 2.99 10.43
C GLU A 84 -7.11 2.05 9.78
N ILE A 85 -6.04 1.73 10.51
CA ILE A 85 -5.08 0.69 10.15
C ILE A 85 -4.87 -0.19 11.37
N SER A 86 -5.03 -1.50 11.19
CA SER A 86 -4.65 -2.52 12.16
C SER A 86 -3.56 -3.39 11.55
N VAL A 87 -2.40 -3.45 12.20
CA VAL A 87 -1.24 -4.23 11.73
C VAL A 87 -0.97 -5.36 12.72
N MET A 88 -1.05 -6.59 12.24
CA MET A 88 -0.71 -7.82 12.97
C MET A 88 0.44 -8.53 12.23
N PRO A 89 1.16 -9.48 12.87
CA PRO A 89 2.29 -10.15 12.25
C PRO A 89 2.01 -10.82 10.89
N ASP A 90 0.79 -11.30 10.72
CA ASP A 90 0.30 -12.11 9.60
C ASP A 90 -0.73 -11.41 8.70
N ARG A 91 -1.27 -10.26 9.12
CA ARG A 91 -2.22 -9.47 8.34
C ARG A 91 -2.14 -7.96 8.56
N VAL A 92 -2.48 -7.20 7.53
CA VAL A 92 -2.73 -5.75 7.58
C VAL A 92 -4.17 -5.48 7.17
N MET A 93 -4.93 -4.79 8.00
CA MET A 93 -6.28 -4.35 7.69
C MET A 93 -6.30 -2.83 7.57
N ILE A 94 -6.87 -2.32 6.49
CA ILE A 94 -6.96 -0.88 6.21
C ILE A 94 -8.41 -0.56 5.89
N LYS A 95 -9.03 0.28 6.71
CA LYS A 95 -10.33 0.87 6.38
C LYS A 95 -10.13 2.24 5.79
N TYR A 96 -10.73 2.49 4.63
CA TYR A 96 -10.55 3.73 3.90
C TYR A 96 -11.82 4.15 3.18
N GLU A 97 -11.95 5.45 2.94
CA GLU A 97 -13.10 6.07 2.32
C GLU A 97 -12.62 7.02 1.21
N LEU A 98 -13.13 6.82 0.00
CA LEU A 98 -12.76 7.66 -1.14
C LEU A 98 -13.26 9.08 -0.94
N LYS A 99 -12.53 10.06 -1.45
CA LYS A 99 -12.90 11.47 -1.37
C LYS A 99 -13.08 12.06 -2.76
N ASP A 100 -13.95 13.06 -2.86
CA ASP A 100 -14.14 13.83 -4.09
C ASP A 100 -12.89 14.67 -4.42
N GLU A 101 -12.19 15.11 -3.38
CA GLU A 101 -10.99 15.93 -3.47
C GLU A 101 -9.86 15.44 -2.56
N TYR A 102 -8.63 15.56 -3.07
CA TYR A 102 -7.42 15.23 -2.36
C TYR A 102 -6.46 16.42 -2.41
N ARG A 103 -5.77 16.66 -1.30
CA ARG A 103 -4.72 17.67 -1.25
C ARG A 103 -3.51 17.13 -1.99
N LYS A 104 -2.91 17.93 -2.88
CA LYS A 104 -1.61 17.61 -3.46
C LYS A 104 -0.51 17.80 -2.39
N PRO A 105 0.59 17.03 -2.42
CA PRO A 105 1.71 17.24 -1.52
C PRO A 105 2.38 18.59 -1.81
N PHE A 106 3.16 19.06 -0.85
CA PHE A 106 3.87 20.33 -0.97
C PHE A 106 4.77 20.35 -2.20
N LYS A 107 4.85 21.51 -2.89
CA LYS A 107 5.62 21.67 -4.14
C LYS A 107 7.10 21.24 -4.04
N GLN A 108 7.68 21.19 -2.84
CA GLN A 108 9.06 20.77 -2.60
C GLN A 108 9.34 19.28 -2.84
N PHE A 109 8.33 18.43 -2.98
CA PHE A 109 8.53 17.02 -3.30
C PHE A 109 8.75 16.74 -4.81
N TYR A 110 8.81 17.79 -5.64
CA TYR A 110 9.00 17.71 -7.10
C TYR A 110 10.33 18.30 -7.58
N LEU A 111 11.31 18.48 -6.68
CA LEU A 111 12.67 18.94 -7.01
C LEU A 111 13.64 17.76 -7.05
#